data_AF-A0A965UMQ6-F1
#
_entry.id   AF-A0A965UMQ6-F1
#
_cell.length_a   1.000
_cell.length_b   1.000
_cell.length_c   1.000
_cell.angle_alpha   90.00
_cell.angle_beta   90.00
_cell.angle_gamma   90.00
#
_symmetry.space_group_name_H-M   'P 1'
#
loop_
_entity.id
_entity.type
_entity.pdbx_description
1 polymer ?
#
loop_
_entity_poly.entity_id
_entity_poly.type
_entity_poly.pdbx_seq_one_letter_code
_entity_poly.pdbx_strand_id
1 'polypeptide(L)'
;MDIVLNFRGAEYRIPDERAFEVGERVERVATLPEILSWGQSPQFHTMARCFGVLLRAAGGTATDREIHREMMAGFTRGDAGAHFEALNLLVTVLMDGAPENKAGGDNQPEKPEAS
;
A
#
# COMPACT_ATOMS: atom_id res chain seq x y z
N MET A 1 6.63 -6.68 -11.89
CA MET A 1 6.15 -7.91 -11.20
C MET A 1 4.63 -7.87 -11.09
N ASP A 2 3.91 -9.00 -11.13
CA ASP A 2 2.46 -9.01 -10.90
C ASP A 2 2.12 -8.46 -9.50
N ILE A 3 1.07 -7.64 -9.40
CA ILE A 3 0.55 -7.12 -8.13
C ILE A 3 -0.55 -8.06 -7.66
N VAL A 4 -0.41 -8.61 -6.46
CA VAL A 4 -1.37 -9.53 -5.85
C VAL A 4 -2.10 -8.83 -4.70
N LEU A 5 -3.43 -8.91 -4.72
CA LEU A 5 -4.31 -8.35 -3.69
C LEU A 5 -5.15 -9.46 -3.08
N ASN A 6 -5.32 -9.42 -1.76
CA ASN A 6 -6.29 -10.26 -1.06
C ASN A 6 -7.46 -9.39 -0.58
N PHE A 7 -8.67 -9.74 -0.98
CA PHE A 7 -9.88 -9.04 -0.53
C PHE A 7 -11.02 -10.03 -0.30
N ARG A 8 -11.60 -10.04 0.91
CA ARG A 8 -12.67 -10.95 1.33
C ARG A 8 -12.36 -12.44 1.07
N GLY A 9 -11.11 -12.84 1.26
CA GLY A 9 -10.64 -14.22 1.04
C GLY A 9 -10.49 -14.61 -0.43
N ALA A 10 -10.66 -13.68 -1.37
CA ALA A 10 -10.33 -13.88 -2.77
C ALA A 10 -9.01 -13.21 -3.13
N GLU A 11 -8.19 -13.91 -3.92
CA GLU A 11 -6.99 -13.36 -4.53
C GLU A 11 -7.36 -12.68 -5.85
N TYR A 12 -6.86 -11.47 -6.03
CA TYR A 12 -6.97 -10.70 -7.26
C TYR A 12 -5.56 -10.36 -7.76
N ARG A 13 -5.39 -10.37 -9.09
CA ARG A 13 -4.07 -10.16 -9.70
C ARG A 13 -4.14 -9.08 -10.77
N ILE A 14 -3.17 -8.17 -10.74
CA ILE A 14 -2.90 -7.21 -11.80
C ILE A 14 -1.62 -7.67 -12.50
N PRO A 15 -1.68 -8.01 -13.80
CA PRO A 15 -0.49 -8.33 -14.57
C PRO A 15 0.52 -7.17 -14.58
N ASP A 16 1.80 -7.50 -14.56
CA ASP A 16 2.92 -6.54 -14.61
C ASP A 16 2.76 -5.47 -15.69
N GLU A 17 2.36 -5.87 -16.90
CA GLU A 17 2.15 -4.97 -18.05
C GLU A 17 1.09 -3.88 -17.80
N ARG A 18 0.24 -4.03 -16.78
CA ARG A 18 -0.79 -3.07 -16.37
C ARG A 18 -0.41 -2.29 -15.11
N ALA A 19 0.71 -2.60 -14.46
CA ALA A 19 1.13 -1.96 -13.20
C ALA A 19 1.28 -0.44 -13.36
N PHE A 20 1.93 0.01 -14.45
CA PHE A 20 2.12 1.43 -14.74
C PHE A 20 0.81 2.21 -14.85
N GLU A 21 -0.15 1.71 -15.65
CA GLU A 21 -1.45 2.36 -15.84
C GLU A 21 -2.25 2.43 -14.53
N VAL A 22 -2.08 1.43 -13.67
CA VAL A 22 -2.74 1.38 -12.37
C VAL A 22 -2.09 2.35 -11.40
N GLY A 23 -0.76 2.44 -11.41
CA GLY A 23 0.00 3.45 -10.65
C GLY A 23 -0.49 4.87 -10.94
N GLU A 24 -0.61 5.26 -12.22
CA GLU A 24 -1.12 6.58 -12.60
C GLU A 24 -2.54 6.84 -12.04
N ARG A 25 -3.41 5.83 -12.04
CA ARG A 25 -4.77 5.95 -11.48
C ARG A 25 -4.76 6.12 -9.96
N VAL A 26 -3.82 5.47 -9.27
CA VAL A 26 -3.63 5.63 -7.82
C VAL A 26 -3.12 7.04 -7.51
N GLU A 27 -2.18 7.56 -8.29
CA GLU A 27 -1.62 8.91 -8.12
C GLU A 27 -2.67 10.02 -8.27
N ARG A 28 -3.71 9.79 -9.09
CA ARG A 28 -4.86 10.71 -9.20
C ARG A 28 -5.74 10.74 -7.94
N VAL A 29 -5.61 9.77 -7.04
CA VAL A 29 -6.30 9.72 -5.76
C VAL A 29 -5.44 10.30 -4.64
N ALA A 30 -4.18 9.90 -4.55
CA ALA A 30 -3.23 10.38 -3.55
C ALA A 30 -1.79 10.29 -4.10
N THR A 31 -0.96 11.25 -3.71
CA THR A 31 0.45 11.28 -4.13
C THR A 31 1.28 10.29 -3.31
N LEU A 32 2.45 9.87 -3.83
CA LEU A 32 3.37 9.02 -3.06
C LEU A 32 3.77 9.61 -1.69
N PRO A 33 4.15 10.91 -1.55
CA PRO A 33 4.43 11.50 -0.24
C PRO A 33 3.23 11.45 0.72
N GLU A 34 2.01 11.64 0.20
CA GLU A 34 0.79 11.53 1.00
C GLU A 34 0.60 10.09 1.49
N ILE A 35 0.75 9.10 0.61
CA ILE A 35 0.64 7.68 0.96
C ILE A 35 1.67 7.30 2.03
N LEU A 36 2.93 7.71 1.88
CA LEU A 36 3.99 7.44 2.86
C LEU A 36 3.68 8.05 4.24
N SER A 37 2.96 9.18 4.29
CA SER A 37 2.59 9.82 5.57
C SER A 37 1.56 9.02 6.38
N TRP A 38 0.83 8.11 5.73
CA TRP A 38 -0.29 7.42 6.35
C TRP A 38 0.09 6.38 7.40
N GLY A 39 1.36 5.99 7.47
CA GLY A 39 1.87 5.19 8.58
C GLY A 39 1.76 5.90 9.94
N GLN A 40 1.76 7.24 9.94
CA GLN A 40 1.63 8.06 11.16
C GLN A 40 0.27 8.76 11.25
N SER A 41 -0.32 9.13 10.10
CA SER A 41 -1.62 9.81 10.03
C SER A 41 -2.53 9.12 9.01
N PRO A 42 -3.22 8.04 9.40
CA PRO A 42 -4.00 7.24 8.47
C PRO A 42 -5.16 8.04 7.85
N GLN A 43 -5.27 8.02 6.52
CA GLN A 43 -6.43 8.52 5.79
C GLN A 43 -7.27 7.37 5.23
N PHE A 44 -8.03 6.69 6.09
CA PHE A 44 -8.73 5.44 5.73
C PHE A 44 -9.68 5.55 4.53
N HIS A 45 -10.32 6.70 4.32
CA HIS A 45 -11.19 6.90 3.16
C HIS A 45 -10.39 6.99 1.86
N THR A 46 -9.28 7.74 1.87
CA THR A 46 -8.39 7.88 0.72
C THR A 46 -7.69 6.55 0.41
N MET A 47 -7.23 5.84 1.44
CA MET A 47 -6.73 4.47 1.32
C MET A 47 -7.73 3.54 0.65
N ALA A 48 -9.00 3.55 1.10
CA ALA A 48 -10.03 2.70 0.52
C ALA A 48 -10.27 3.01 -0.96
N ARG A 49 -10.17 4.28 -1.37
CA ARG A 49 -10.26 4.69 -2.78
C ARG A 49 -9.06 4.20 -3.58
N CYS A 50 -7.83 4.35 -3.07
CA CYS A 50 -6.62 3.82 -3.71
C CYS A 50 -6.69 2.30 -3.87
N PHE A 51 -7.08 1.58 -2.82
CA PHE A 51 -7.28 0.13 -2.87
C PHE A 51 -8.39 -0.26 -3.86
N GLY A 52 -9.47 0.54 -3.93
CA GLY A 52 -10.54 0.36 -4.91
C GLY A 52 -10.06 0.49 -6.35
N VAL A 53 -9.12 1.39 -6.64
CA VAL A 53 -8.49 1.49 -7.96
C VAL A 53 -7.77 0.18 -8.31
N LEU A 54 -6.96 -0.35 -7.39
CA LEU A 54 -6.24 -1.61 -7.60
C LEU A 54 -7.21 -2.79 -7.78
N LEU A 55 -8.17 -2.93 -6.86
CA LEU A 55 -9.12 -4.03 -6.87
C LEU A 55 -9.94 -4.06 -8.16
N ARG A 56 -10.41 -2.90 -8.64
CA ARG A 56 -11.16 -2.80 -9.90
C ARG A 56 -10.27 -3.06 -11.12
N ALA A 57 -9.00 -2.66 -11.09
CA ALA A 57 -8.05 -3.00 -12.14
C ALA A 57 -7.81 -4.51 -12.26
N ALA A 58 -7.88 -5.22 -11.13
CA ALA A 58 -7.77 -6.66 -11.01
C ALA A 58 -9.10 -7.42 -11.23
N GLY A 59 -10.19 -6.73 -11.60
CA GLY A 59 -11.49 -7.32 -11.89
C GLY A 59 -12.48 -7.44 -10.71
N GLY A 60 -12.12 -6.93 -9.53
CA GLY A 60 -13.04 -6.84 -8.40
C GLY A 60 -14.09 -5.73 -8.56
N THR A 61 -15.25 -5.91 -7.93
CA THR A 61 -16.42 -5.03 -8.10
C THR A 61 -16.84 -4.28 -6.85
N ALA A 62 -16.08 -4.40 -5.75
CA ALA A 62 -16.44 -3.77 -4.49
C ALA A 62 -16.39 -2.23 -4.59
N THR A 63 -17.36 -1.58 -3.95
CA THR A 63 -17.41 -0.13 -3.82
C THR A 63 -16.40 0.37 -2.79
N ASP A 64 -15.98 1.64 -2.91
CA ASP A 64 -15.06 2.24 -1.94
C ASP A 64 -15.62 2.21 -0.51
N ARG A 65 -16.95 2.29 -0.36
CA ARG A 65 -17.65 2.15 0.92
C ARG A 65 -17.51 0.75 1.51
N GLU A 66 -17.65 -0.28 0.69
CA GLU A 66 -17.47 -1.67 1.12
C GLU A 66 -16.04 -1.96 1.52
N ILE A 67 -15.08 -1.45 0.74
CA ILE A 67 -13.65 -1.58 1.02
C ILE A 67 -13.31 -0.89 2.35
N HIS A 68 -13.75 0.36 2.52
CA HIS A 68 -13.56 1.09 3.78
C HIS A 68 -14.17 0.33 4.97
N ARG A 69 -15.38 -0.21 4.81
CA ARG A 69 -16.03 -1.00 5.86
C ARG A 69 -15.22 -2.24 6.21
N GLU A 70 -14.67 -2.94 5.23
CA GLU A 70 -13.83 -4.12 5.46
C GLU A 70 -12.52 -3.76 6.17
N MET A 71 -11.85 -2.69 5.73
CA MET A 71 -10.66 -2.15 6.41
C MET A 71 -10.98 -1.85 7.89
N MET A 72 -12.01 -1.05 8.15
CA MET A 72 -12.39 -0.70 9.53
C MET A 72 -12.80 -1.92 10.37
N ALA A 73 -13.45 -2.92 9.78
CA ALA A 73 -13.74 -4.17 10.46
C ALA A 73 -12.45 -4.91 10.87
N GLY A 74 -11.44 -4.97 9.99
CA GLY A 74 -10.10 -5.48 10.33
C GLY A 74 -9.47 -4.74 11.50
N PHE A 75 -9.54 -3.40 11.50
CA PHE A 75 -8.96 -2.57 12.57
C PHE A 75 -9.61 -2.85 13.92
N THR A 76 -10.95 -2.92 13.97
CA THR A 76 -11.67 -3.24 15.21
C THR A 76 -11.41 -4.65 15.73
N ARG A 77 -11.02 -5.59 14.86
CA ARG A 77 -10.67 -6.98 15.21
C ARG A 77 -9.21 -7.14 15.65
N GLY A 78 -8.41 -6.06 15.64
CA GLY A 78 -6.98 -6.13 15.95
C GLY A 78 -6.11 -6.60 14.78
N ASP A 79 -6.67 -6.75 13.58
CA ASP A 79 -5.95 -7.08 12.36
C ASP A 79 -5.50 -5.81 11.63
N ALA A 80 -4.68 -5.02 12.32
CA ALA A 80 -4.06 -3.85 11.73
C ALA A 80 -3.00 -4.23 10.68
N GLY A 81 -2.50 -5.48 10.69
CA GLY A 81 -1.50 -5.99 9.75
C GLY A 81 -1.97 -5.91 8.29
N ALA A 82 -3.22 -6.29 8.03
CA ALA A 82 -3.84 -6.17 6.70
C ALA A 82 -3.86 -4.73 6.14
N HIS A 83 -3.82 -3.71 7.01
CA HIS A 83 -3.76 -2.31 6.59
C HIS A 83 -2.36 -1.91 6.15
N PHE A 84 -1.34 -2.35 6.88
CA PHE A 84 0.06 -2.14 6.50
C PHE A 84 0.39 -2.90 5.23
N GLU A 85 -0.21 -4.05 4.98
CA GLU A 85 -0.11 -4.76 3.70
C GLU A 85 -0.69 -3.95 2.54
N ALA A 86 -1.89 -3.38 2.70
CA ALA A 86 -2.48 -2.52 1.67
C ALA A 86 -1.64 -1.26 1.41
N LEU A 87 -1.06 -0.67 2.46
CA LEU A 87 -0.15 0.48 2.35
C LEU A 87 1.15 0.10 1.62
N ASN A 88 1.78 -1.01 2.02
CA ASN A 88 2.99 -1.52 1.38
C ASN A 88 2.74 -1.83 -0.09
N LEU A 89 1.59 -2.43 -0.42
CA LEU A 89 1.20 -2.70 -1.79
C LEU A 89 1.11 -1.41 -2.62
N LEU A 90 0.47 -0.36 -2.08
CA LEU A 90 0.38 0.93 -2.76
C LEU A 90 1.77 1.54 -3.00
N VAL A 91 2.66 1.46 -2.00
CA VAL A 91 4.05 1.92 -2.15
C VAL A 91 4.77 1.11 -3.22
N THR A 92 4.65 -0.23 -3.22
CA THR A 92 5.25 -1.09 -4.25
C THR A 92 4.75 -0.75 -5.65
N VAL A 93 3.44 -0.54 -5.82
CA VAL A 93 2.85 -0.16 -7.11
C VAL A 93 3.41 1.17 -7.62
N LEU A 94 3.58 2.15 -6.74
CA LEU A 94 4.07 3.48 -7.10
C LEU A 94 5.60 3.54 -7.26
N MET A 95 6.31 2.62 -6.65
CA MET A 95 7.77 2.52 -6.70
C MET A 95 8.25 1.47 -7.72
N ASP A 96 7.35 0.83 -8.47
CA ASP A 96 7.70 -0.14 -9.49
C ASP A 96 8.56 0.52 -10.59
N GLY A 97 9.80 0.05 -10.74
CA GLY A 97 10.82 0.67 -11.62
C GLY A 97 11.68 1.77 -10.98
N ALA A 98 11.43 2.17 -9.74
CA ALA A 98 12.36 3.02 -8.99
C ALA A 98 13.62 2.22 -8.61
N PRO A 99 14.83 2.80 -8.69
CA PRO A 99 16.03 2.12 -8.24
C PRO A 99 15.87 1.72 -6.78
N GLU A 100 16.18 0.45 -6.46
CA GLU A 100 16.26 0.00 -5.08
C GLU A 100 17.34 0.81 -4.38
N ASN A 101 16.94 1.79 -3.57
CA ASN A 101 17.84 2.29 -2.54
C ASN A 101 18.07 1.10 -1.60
N LYS A 102 19.23 0.44 -1.75
CA LYS A 102 19.78 -0.45 -0.73
C LYS A 102 20.05 0.37 0.54
N ALA A 103 19.01 0.74 1.26
CA ALA A 103 19.10 1.30 2.59
C ALA A 103 19.18 0.12 3.57
N GLY A 104 20.39 -0.42 3.67
CA GLY A 104 20.77 -1.41 4.68
C GLY A 104 22.29 -1.46 4.78
N GLY A 105 22.85 -0.72 5.73
CA GLY A 105 24.28 -0.73 6.02
C GLY A 105 24.73 0.39 6.97
N ASP A 106 24.61 0.11 8.26
CA ASP A 106 25.38 0.65 9.39
C ASP A 106 25.44 2.18 9.63
N ASN A 107 24.65 2.62 10.60
CA ASN A 107 25.07 3.67 11.52
C ASN A 107 24.58 3.30 12.94
N GLN A 108 25.25 2.32 13.56
CA GLN A 108 25.33 2.33 15.02
C GLN A 108 26.28 3.47 15.40
N PRO A 109 25.88 4.45 16.23
CA PRO A 109 26.84 5.39 16.78
C PRO A 109 27.76 4.62 17.74
N GLU A 110 29.04 4.51 17.35
CA GLU A 110 30.10 4.08 18.26
C GLU A 110 30.07 4.97 19.49
N LYS A 111 29.81 4.36 20.65
CA LYS A 111 29.92 4.99 21.95
C LYS A 111 31.42 5.29 22.18
N PRO A 112 31.85 6.54 22.38
CA PRO A 112 33.25 6.80 22.66
C PRO A 112 33.62 6.21 24.02
N GLU A 113 34.52 5.23 24.01
CA GLU A 113 35.24 4.79 25.20
C GLU A 113 36.17 5.92 25.65
N ALA A 114 36.03 6.31 26.91
CA ALA A 114 36.87 7.29 27.57
C ALA A 114 38.30 6.77 27.72
N SER A 115 39.29 7.63 27.49
CA SER A 115 40.67 7.50 27.99
C SER A 115 40.99 8.67 28.91
#